data_AF-A0A953XW06-F1
#
_entry.id   AF-A0A953XW06-F1
#
_cell.length_a   1.000
_cell.length_b   1.000
_cell.length_c   1.000
_cell.angle_alpha   90.00
_cell.angle_beta   90.00
_cell.angle_gamma   90.00
#
_symmetry.space_group_name_H-M   'P 1'
#
loop_
_entity.id
_entity.type
_entity.pdbx_description
1 polymer ?
#
loop_
_entity_poly.entity_id
_entity_poly.type
_entity_poly.pdbx_seq_one_letter_code
_entity_poly.pdbx_strand_id
1 'polypeptide(L)'
;MRIIRDDFDKLVESFGASRRVATRLGALARKGLLVSETLLEFALDEDGKALSRLLLSKATLDAADTLQDADLAKLQTDSDAQFYEENPIAIRQIGGSRVLCMSEESDDAAPESPQATDISVLPEGRITSVIDKQEARKLLSPDDISRLKLDLVTSSEVGRRLEAVRKLYLTELPPDEKLKLFLTALRDREADVRAEAARALGGLGLDGALTENLAKAARGAVDERVVAITNLGRIIRKLDKAQRALGLQLLIEFVTASEEKEVVLGSLGVLANELPTLENTADISGRLHKQVIELLQVRFSQYDDAARKVYAALFEGDREVVSGMLVLSVDEVSHPELRFFLLSLITEHDLASASAPGVIAQLIQGLCHGSELDRNFQACSAALNRLGEKAVL
;
A
#
# COMPACT_ATOMS: atom_id res chain seq x y z
N MET A 1 1.53 1.83 16.02
CA MET A 1 2.15 0.49 15.94
C MET A 1 1.97 -0.16 14.56
N ARG A 2 3.05 -0.38 13.80
CA ARG A 2 3.02 -1.12 12.53
C ARG A 2 3.32 -2.60 12.78
N ILE A 3 2.54 -3.49 12.16
CA ILE A 3 2.65 -4.94 12.36
C ILE A 3 3.25 -5.56 11.11
N ILE A 4 4.32 -6.33 11.28
CA ILE A 4 4.95 -7.04 10.17
C ILE A 4 4.05 -8.19 9.73
N ARG A 5 3.57 -8.10 8.49
CA ARG A 5 2.83 -9.17 7.78
C ARG A 5 3.49 -9.58 6.47
N ASP A 6 4.67 -9.04 6.20
CA ASP A 6 5.35 -9.17 4.93
C ASP A 6 5.99 -10.55 4.72
N ASP A 7 6.23 -10.86 3.45
CA ASP A 7 6.91 -12.10 3.02
C ASP A 7 8.40 -12.09 3.43
N PHE A 8 8.98 -13.28 3.48
CA PHE A 8 10.37 -13.54 3.82
C PHE A 8 11.36 -12.63 3.08
N ASP A 9 11.18 -12.45 1.77
CA ASP A 9 12.11 -11.66 0.95
C ASP A 9 12.07 -10.17 1.34
N LYS A 10 10.87 -9.64 1.62
CA LYS A 10 10.72 -8.25 2.07
C LYS A 10 11.34 -7.99 3.44
N LEU A 11 11.28 -8.97 4.35
CA LEU A 11 11.95 -8.87 5.65
C LEU A 11 13.46 -8.73 5.52
N VAL A 12 14.06 -9.47 4.59
CA VAL A 12 15.50 -9.41 4.31
C VAL A 12 15.86 -8.10 3.62
N GLU A 13 15.08 -7.69 2.61
CA GLU A 13 15.37 -6.50 1.80
C GLU A 13 15.11 -5.19 2.55
N SER A 14 14.00 -5.08 3.28
CA SER A 14 13.55 -3.83 3.89
C SER A 14 14.18 -3.58 5.26
N PHE A 15 14.37 -4.65 6.05
CA PHE A 15 14.87 -4.54 7.43
C PHE A 15 16.31 -5.03 7.59
N GLY A 16 16.94 -5.57 6.53
CA GLY A 16 18.27 -6.18 6.66
C GLY A 16 18.27 -7.44 7.54
N ALA A 17 17.10 -8.06 7.77
CA ALA A 17 16.98 -9.21 8.64
C ALA A 17 17.80 -10.39 8.08
N SER A 18 18.57 -11.07 8.94
CA SER A 18 19.19 -12.32 8.51
C SER A 18 18.14 -13.35 8.11
N ARG A 19 18.44 -14.22 7.14
CA ARG A 19 17.54 -15.31 6.71
C ARG A 19 17.02 -16.14 7.89
N ARG A 20 17.84 -16.30 8.94
CA ARG A 20 17.45 -17.04 10.15
C ARG A 20 16.35 -16.32 10.93
N VAL A 21 16.45 -15.00 11.10
CA VAL A 21 15.44 -14.17 11.76
C VAL A 21 14.16 -14.15 10.93
N ALA A 22 14.25 -13.88 9.62
CA ALA A 22 13.09 -13.87 8.73
C ALA A 22 12.33 -15.22 8.73
N THR A 23 13.05 -16.35 8.66
CA THR A 23 12.45 -17.69 8.77
C THR A 23 11.73 -17.88 10.11
N ARG A 24 12.33 -17.39 11.19
CA ARG A 24 11.78 -17.52 12.54
C ARG A 24 10.51 -16.68 12.72
N LEU A 25 10.51 -15.45 12.23
CA LEU A 25 9.34 -14.57 12.25
C LEU A 25 8.18 -15.20 11.47
N GLY A 26 8.45 -15.77 10.29
CA GLY A 26 7.45 -16.53 9.54
C GLY A 26 6.87 -17.72 10.33
N ALA A 27 7.71 -18.42 11.12
CA ALA A 27 7.25 -19.52 11.97
C ALA A 27 6.40 -19.03 13.17
N LEU A 28 6.77 -17.92 13.80
CA LEU A 28 5.99 -17.29 14.88
C LEU A 28 4.63 -16.80 14.35
N ALA A 29 4.61 -16.16 13.19
CA ALA A 29 3.40 -15.68 12.53
C ALA A 29 2.42 -16.83 12.23
N ARG A 30 2.91 -17.99 11.75
CA ARG A 30 2.09 -19.19 11.54
C ARG A 30 1.48 -19.75 12.83
N LYS A 31 2.08 -19.46 13.99
CA LYS A 31 1.53 -19.78 15.32
C LYS A 31 0.67 -18.66 15.91
N GLY A 32 0.38 -17.61 15.14
CA GLY A 32 -0.47 -16.51 15.58
C GLY A 32 0.22 -15.57 16.58
N LEU A 33 1.54 -15.45 16.51
CA LEU A 33 2.31 -14.41 17.20
C LEU A 33 3.05 -13.57 16.16
N LEU A 34 2.54 -12.37 15.90
CA LEU A 34 3.17 -11.38 15.03
C LEU A 34 4.19 -10.55 15.82
N VAL A 35 5.02 -9.80 15.12
CA VAL A 35 6.02 -8.91 15.73
C VAL A 35 5.83 -7.49 15.21
N SER A 36 5.92 -6.47 16.07
CA SER A 36 5.89 -5.08 15.61
C SER A 36 7.15 -4.72 14.83
N GLU A 37 7.03 -3.73 13.95
CA GLU A 37 8.13 -3.20 13.16
C GLU A 37 9.27 -2.70 14.06
N THR A 38 8.92 -1.88 15.06
CA THR A 38 9.84 -1.31 16.04
C THR A 38 10.63 -2.37 16.80
N LEU A 39 9.97 -3.45 17.25
CA LEU A 39 10.65 -4.52 17.97
C LEU A 39 11.62 -5.29 17.05
N LEU A 40 11.29 -5.47 15.77
CA LEU A 40 12.20 -6.10 14.82
C LEU A 40 13.41 -5.21 14.54
N GLU A 41 13.20 -3.93 14.23
CA GLU A 41 14.29 -2.98 13.99
C GLU A 41 15.25 -2.96 15.16
N PHE A 42 14.71 -2.85 16.38
CA PHE A 42 15.51 -2.87 17.59
C PHE A 42 16.24 -4.21 17.76
N ALA A 43 15.59 -5.35 17.49
CA ALA A 43 16.22 -6.67 17.56
C ALA A 43 17.32 -6.92 16.51
N LEU A 44 17.40 -6.09 15.46
CA LEU A 44 18.44 -6.16 14.43
C LEU A 44 19.61 -5.21 14.71
N ASP A 45 19.45 -4.27 15.64
CA ASP A 45 20.50 -3.38 16.13
C ASP A 45 21.57 -4.15 16.95
N GLU A 46 22.76 -3.57 17.09
CA GLU A 46 23.85 -4.10 17.92
C GLU A 46 23.45 -4.23 19.39
N ASP A 47 22.59 -3.32 19.88
CA ASP A 47 22.10 -3.28 21.25
C ASP A 47 20.95 -4.29 21.49
N GLY A 48 20.17 -4.62 20.45
CA GLY A 48 19.03 -5.54 20.54
C GLY A 48 19.36 -7.03 20.51
N LYS A 49 20.60 -7.43 20.79
CA LYS A 49 21.03 -8.85 20.79
C LYS A 49 20.20 -9.72 21.73
N ALA A 50 19.71 -9.18 22.84
CA ALA A 50 18.81 -9.90 23.75
C ALA A 50 17.46 -10.23 23.09
N LEU A 51 16.86 -9.28 22.37
CA LEU A 51 15.62 -9.51 21.61
C LEU A 51 15.84 -10.48 20.45
N SER A 52 16.95 -10.35 19.72
CA SER A 52 17.31 -11.28 18.66
C SER A 52 17.40 -12.71 19.19
N ARG A 53 18.06 -12.91 20.35
CA ARG A 53 18.13 -14.20 21.05
C ARG A 53 16.75 -14.71 21.44
N LEU A 54 15.90 -13.86 22.01
CA LEU A 54 14.54 -14.21 22.41
C LEU A 54 13.69 -14.65 21.21
N LEU A 55 13.68 -13.88 20.12
CA LEU A 55 12.96 -14.20 18.89
C LEU A 55 13.43 -15.53 18.29
N LEU A 56 14.75 -15.76 18.29
CA LEU A 56 15.36 -16.98 17.76
C LEU A 56 15.26 -18.19 18.68
N SER A 57 14.84 -18.00 19.94
CA SER A 57 14.79 -19.05 20.94
C SER A 57 13.74 -20.11 20.60
N LYS A 58 14.05 -21.37 20.95
CA LYS A 58 13.11 -22.47 20.78
C LYS A 58 11.90 -22.30 21.71
N ALA A 59 12.11 -21.81 22.92
CA ALA A 59 11.06 -21.62 23.92
C ALA A 59 9.98 -20.62 23.45
N THR A 60 10.40 -19.49 22.85
CA THR A 60 9.47 -18.52 22.26
C THR A 60 8.64 -19.15 21.13
N LEU A 61 9.27 -19.93 20.23
CA LEU A 61 8.52 -20.60 19.17
C LEU A 61 7.57 -21.67 19.72
N ASP A 62 8.02 -22.48 20.66
CA ASP A 62 7.21 -23.56 21.23
C ASP A 62 5.98 -23.01 21.96
N ALA A 63 6.12 -21.88 22.64
CA ALA A 63 5.04 -21.23 23.38
C ALA A 63 4.23 -20.20 22.55
N ALA A 64 4.61 -19.88 21.31
CA ALA A 64 4.04 -18.73 20.57
C ALA A 64 2.50 -18.75 20.45
N ASP A 65 1.89 -19.93 20.37
CA ASP A 65 0.44 -20.10 20.26
C ASP A 65 -0.32 -19.89 21.59
N THR A 66 0.36 -19.90 22.73
CA THR A 66 -0.24 -19.67 24.06
C THR A 66 0.41 -18.55 24.85
N LEU A 67 1.49 -17.94 24.34
CA LEU A 67 2.32 -16.99 25.06
C LEU A 67 1.50 -15.81 25.60
N GLN A 68 1.61 -15.57 26.91
CA GLN A 68 1.06 -14.42 27.63
C GLN A 68 2.18 -13.59 28.25
N ASP A 69 1.88 -12.38 28.73
CA ASP A 69 2.86 -11.49 29.37
C ASP A 69 3.58 -12.15 30.57
N ALA A 70 2.87 -12.99 31.34
CA ALA A 70 3.46 -13.73 32.46
C ALA A 70 4.48 -14.80 32.02
N ASP A 71 4.29 -15.41 30.85
CA ASP A 71 5.25 -16.37 30.29
C ASP A 71 6.42 -15.64 29.64
N LEU A 72 6.15 -14.50 29.00
CA LEU A 72 7.17 -13.63 28.43
C LEU A 72 8.15 -13.15 29.50
N ALA A 73 7.67 -12.71 30.67
CA ALA A 73 8.53 -12.30 31.79
C ALA A 73 9.50 -13.40 32.26
N LYS A 74 9.10 -14.67 32.19
CA LYS A 74 9.98 -15.80 32.50
C LYS A 74 11.07 -15.96 31.43
N LEU A 75 10.70 -15.88 30.16
CA LEU A 75 11.65 -15.96 29.03
C LEU A 75 12.67 -14.80 29.02
N GLN A 76 12.25 -13.62 29.50
CA GLN A 76 13.12 -12.45 29.66
C GLN A 76 14.19 -12.69 30.73
N THR A 77 13.78 -13.23 31.89
CA THR A 77 14.66 -13.50 33.03
C THR A 77 15.77 -14.48 32.67
N ASP A 78 15.46 -15.50 31.85
CA ASP A 78 16.42 -16.51 31.42
C ASP A 78 17.46 -15.98 30.42
N SER A 79 17.19 -14.83 29.78
CA SER A 79 18.00 -14.32 28.67
C SER A 79 18.91 -13.16 29.08
N ASP A 80 18.33 -12.11 29.69
CA ASP A 80 19.03 -10.86 30.03
C ASP A 80 18.14 -9.89 30.83
N ALA A 81 18.00 -10.11 32.15
CA ALA A 81 17.01 -9.37 32.96
C ALA A 81 17.19 -7.83 32.93
N GLN A 82 18.44 -7.33 32.92
CA GLN A 82 18.72 -5.90 32.91
C GLN A 82 18.26 -5.25 31.61
N PHE A 83 18.52 -5.87 30.46
CA PHE A 83 18.10 -5.35 29.17
C PHE A 83 16.58 -5.15 29.09
N TYR A 84 15.79 -6.11 29.61
CA TYR A 84 14.34 -6.05 29.56
C TYR A 84 13.71 -5.13 30.60
N GLU A 85 14.45 -4.73 31.64
CA GLU A 85 14.04 -3.67 32.55
C GLU A 85 14.09 -2.30 31.85
N GLU A 86 15.14 -2.06 31.05
CA GLU A 86 15.31 -0.85 30.26
C GLU A 86 14.44 -0.83 28.99
N ASN A 87 14.18 -2.01 28.42
CA ASN A 87 13.47 -2.20 27.16
C ASN A 87 12.29 -3.16 27.34
N PRO A 88 11.24 -2.75 28.08
CA PRO A 88 10.15 -3.64 28.40
C PRO A 88 9.38 -4.01 27.14
N ILE A 89 9.18 -5.30 26.90
CA ILE A 89 8.35 -5.82 25.80
C ILE A 89 7.06 -6.42 26.34
N ALA A 90 6.01 -6.42 25.51
CA ALA A 90 4.70 -6.93 25.89
C ALA A 90 3.97 -7.58 24.71
N ILE A 91 2.93 -8.36 25.02
CA ILE A 91 2.02 -8.94 24.02
C ILE A 91 0.74 -8.12 24.00
N ARG A 92 0.29 -7.75 22.80
CA ARG A 92 -0.94 -6.97 22.59
C ARG A 92 -1.86 -7.65 21.60
N GLN A 93 -3.16 -7.46 21.79
CA GLN A 93 -4.20 -7.91 20.87
C GLN A 93 -4.58 -6.77 19.93
N ILE A 94 -4.17 -6.84 18.67
CA ILE A 94 -4.50 -5.83 17.65
C ILE A 94 -5.21 -6.52 16.49
N GLY A 95 -6.46 -6.10 16.24
CA GLY A 95 -7.30 -6.69 15.18
C GLY A 95 -7.48 -8.20 15.34
N GLY A 96 -7.59 -8.69 16.60
CA GLY A 96 -7.72 -10.11 16.92
C GLY A 96 -6.44 -10.94 16.75
N SER A 97 -5.31 -10.31 16.41
CA SER A 97 -4.00 -10.97 16.34
C SER A 97 -3.15 -10.61 17.55
N ARG A 98 -2.37 -11.56 18.06
CA ARG A 98 -1.34 -11.25 19.07
C ARG A 98 -0.10 -10.71 18.40
N VAL A 99 0.40 -9.61 18.95
CA VAL A 99 1.62 -8.97 18.47
C VAL A 99 2.56 -8.80 19.66
N LEU A 100 3.79 -9.28 19.52
CA LEU A 100 4.90 -8.99 20.41
C LEU A 100 5.48 -7.62 20.03
N CYS A 101 5.46 -6.66 20.94
CA CYS A 101 5.89 -5.28 20.69
C CYS A 101 6.66 -4.70 21.88
N MET A 102 7.26 -3.52 21.70
CA MET A 102 7.79 -2.73 22.80
C MET A 102 6.61 -2.21 23.65
N SER A 103 6.78 -2.10 24.97
CA SER A 103 5.68 -1.69 25.86
C SER A 103 5.27 -0.24 25.63
N GLU A 104 6.19 0.61 25.20
CA GLU A 104 5.92 2.00 24.83
C GLU A 104 5.03 2.14 23.58
N GLU A 105 5.01 1.13 22.69
CA GLU A 105 4.10 1.12 21.53
C GLU A 105 2.62 0.93 21.93
N SER A 106 2.32 0.71 23.22
CA SER A 106 0.99 0.34 23.69
C SER A 106 0.08 1.51 24.08
N ASP A 107 0.61 2.72 24.20
CA ASP A 107 -0.17 3.93 24.55
C ASP A 107 -0.68 4.70 23.32
N ASP A 108 -0.16 4.40 22.13
CA ASP A 108 -0.68 4.96 20.89
C ASP A 108 -2.00 4.28 20.54
N ALA A 109 -3.09 5.00 20.79
CA ALA A 109 -4.45 4.64 20.43
C ALA A 109 -4.46 3.92 19.08
N ALA A 110 -5.01 2.70 19.08
CA ALA A 110 -5.08 1.85 17.90
C ALA A 110 -5.46 2.72 16.69
N PRO A 111 -4.60 2.84 15.65
CA PRO A 111 -4.98 3.60 14.47
C PRO A 111 -6.30 3.01 14.01
N GLU A 112 -7.33 3.85 13.91
CA GLU A 112 -8.65 3.44 13.46
C GLU A 112 -8.44 2.54 12.25
N SER A 113 -8.92 1.30 12.35
CA SER A 113 -8.76 0.34 11.25
C SER A 113 -9.24 1.06 9.99
N PRO A 114 -8.39 1.25 8.97
CA PRO A 114 -8.75 2.05 7.81
C PRO A 114 -10.09 1.52 7.33
N GLN A 115 -11.12 2.36 7.40
CA GLN A 115 -12.48 1.96 7.09
C GLN A 115 -12.40 1.26 5.75
N ALA A 116 -12.82 -0.02 5.74
CA ALA A 116 -12.78 -0.81 4.52
C ALA A 116 -13.53 0.00 3.49
N THR A 117 -12.81 0.51 2.48
CA THR A 117 -13.40 1.32 1.42
C THR A 117 -14.54 0.47 0.88
N ASP A 118 -15.77 0.95 1.02
CA ASP A 118 -16.95 0.24 0.59
C ASP A 118 -16.88 0.23 -0.93
N ILE A 119 -16.21 -0.79 -1.50
CA ILE A 119 -16.24 -1.06 -2.93
C ILE A 119 -17.58 -1.72 -3.26
N SER A 120 -18.65 -1.04 -2.84
CA SER A 120 -20.03 -1.40 -3.10
C SER A 120 -20.38 -0.70 -4.38
N VAL A 121 -20.20 -1.41 -5.49
CA VAL A 121 -21.06 -1.47 -6.70
C VAL A 121 -20.18 -2.09 -7.79
N LEU A 122 -19.92 -3.40 -7.68
CA LEU A 122 -19.82 -4.16 -8.93
C LEU A 122 -21.25 -4.25 -9.46
N PRO A 123 -21.51 -3.93 -10.74
CA PRO A 123 -22.82 -4.23 -11.32
C PRO A 123 -23.13 -5.71 -11.09
N GLU A 124 -24.40 -6.09 -10.91
CA GLU A 124 -24.82 -7.49 -10.73
C GLU A 124 -24.49 -8.32 -11.97
N GLY A 125 -23.21 -8.66 -12.14
CA GLY A 125 -22.73 -9.62 -13.09
C GLY A 125 -23.31 -10.96 -12.67
N ARG A 126 -24.28 -11.46 -13.44
CA ARG A 126 -24.71 -12.85 -13.30
C ARG A 126 -23.52 -13.71 -13.68
N ILE A 127 -22.78 -14.18 -12.67
CA ILE A 127 -21.77 -15.23 -12.86
C ILE A 127 -22.53 -16.43 -13.40
N THR A 128 -22.50 -16.62 -14.73
CA THR A 128 -23.05 -17.81 -15.38
C THR A 128 -22.05 -18.94 -15.18
N SER A 129 -21.91 -19.40 -13.94
CA SER A 129 -21.21 -20.65 -13.68
C SER A 129 -21.99 -21.76 -14.39
N VAL A 130 -21.29 -22.51 -15.24
CA VAL A 130 -21.83 -23.72 -15.90
C VAL A 130 -22.07 -24.83 -14.87
N ILE A 131 -21.39 -24.74 -13.71
CA ILE A 131 -21.48 -25.68 -12.60
C ILE A 131 -22.54 -25.18 -11.61
N ASP A 132 -23.44 -26.07 -11.19
CA ASP A 132 -24.43 -25.77 -10.16
C ASP A 132 -23.76 -25.37 -8.84
N LYS A 133 -24.38 -24.43 -8.10
CA LYS A 133 -23.85 -23.90 -6.84
C LYS A 133 -23.59 -25.00 -5.82
N GLN A 134 -24.47 -26.00 -5.75
CA GLN A 134 -24.28 -27.12 -4.83
C GLN A 134 -23.10 -28.02 -5.22
N GLU A 135 -22.80 -28.13 -6.52
CA GLU A 135 -21.67 -28.90 -7.00
C GLU A 135 -20.35 -28.15 -6.76
N ALA A 136 -20.32 -26.82 -6.98
CA ALA A 136 -19.16 -25.99 -6.67
C ALA A 136 -18.74 -26.08 -5.18
N ARG A 137 -19.71 -26.08 -4.25
CA ARG A 137 -19.45 -26.26 -2.79
C ARG A 137 -18.84 -27.62 -2.44
N LYS A 138 -19.14 -28.66 -3.22
CA LYS A 138 -18.56 -30.00 -3.00
C LYS A 138 -17.13 -30.11 -3.51
N LEU A 139 -16.73 -29.25 -4.45
CA LEU A 139 -15.41 -29.30 -5.09
C LEU A 139 -14.32 -28.59 -4.27
N LEU A 140 -14.66 -27.56 -3.48
CA LEU A 140 -13.69 -26.78 -2.71
C LEU A 140 -14.17 -26.60 -1.27
N SER A 141 -13.43 -27.16 -0.32
CA SER A 141 -13.68 -26.95 1.11
C SER A 141 -13.24 -25.54 1.55
N PRO A 142 -13.71 -25.04 2.71
CA PRO A 142 -13.22 -23.78 3.28
C PRO A 142 -11.69 -23.76 3.50
N ASP A 143 -11.11 -24.91 3.85
CA ASP A 143 -9.66 -25.07 3.99
C ASP A 143 -8.94 -24.94 2.65
N ASP A 144 -9.51 -25.50 1.58
CA ASP A 144 -8.97 -25.34 0.22
C ASP A 144 -9.01 -23.87 -0.21
N ILE A 145 -10.13 -23.18 0.06
CA ILE A 145 -10.25 -21.74 -0.24
C ILE A 145 -9.19 -20.94 0.52
N SER A 146 -8.97 -21.25 1.80
CA SER A 146 -7.96 -20.58 2.61
C SER A 146 -6.54 -20.84 2.08
N ARG A 147 -6.26 -22.07 1.64
CA ARG A 147 -4.99 -22.41 0.97
C ARG A 147 -4.82 -21.66 -0.35
N LEU A 148 -5.87 -21.55 -1.17
CA LEU A 148 -5.81 -20.80 -2.43
C LEU A 148 -5.54 -19.31 -2.21
N LYS A 149 -6.16 -18.70 -1.19
CA LYS A 149 -5.87 -17.30 -0.81
C LYS A 149 -4.41 -17.13 -0.39
N LEU A 150 -3.90 -18.06 0.41
CA LEU A 150 -2.50 -18.05 0.84
C LEU A 150 -1.56 -18.24 -0.37
N ASP A 151 -1.81 -19.25 -1.20
CA ASP A 151 -1.03 -19.54 -2.40
C ASP A 151 -0.98 -18.33 -3.34
N LEU A 152 -2.12 -17.65 -3.55
CA LEU A 152 -2.18 -16.45 -4.38
C LEU A 152 -1.22 -15.35 -3.91
N VAL A 153 -1.07 -15.17 -2.60
CA VAL A 153 -0.29 -14.05 -2.03
C VAL A 153 1.16 -14.44 -1.77
N THR A 154 1.42 -15.69 -1.36
CA THR A 154 2.72 -16.09 -0.80
C THR A 154 3.46 -17.14 -1.63
N SER A 155 2.84 -17.74 -2.64
CA SER A 155 3.53 -18.78 -3.42
C SER A 155 4.57 -18.16 -4.34
N SER A 156 5.79 -18.72 -4.37
CA SER A 156 6.81 -18.33 -5.34
C SER A 156 6.54 -18.89 -6.75
N GLU A 157 5.76 -19.98 -6.85
CA GLU A 157 5.44 -20.66 -8.11
C GLU A 157 4.31 -19.95 -8.87
N VAL A 158 4.63 -19.43 -10.07
CA VAL A 158 3.68 -18.70 -10.93
C VAL A 158 2.44 -19.55 -11.26
N GLY A 159 2.64 -20.84 -11.54
CA GLY A 159 1.56 -21.78 -11.86
C GLY A 159 0.53 -21.91 -10.74
N ARG A 160 0.98 -21.94 -9.47
CA ARG A 160 0.08 -22.03 -8.31
C ARG A 160 -0.73 -20.74 -8.13
N ARG A 161 -0.09 -19.58 -8.30
CA ARG A 161 -0.80 -18.28 -8.21
C ARG A 161 -1.85 -18.15 -9.31
N LEU A 162 -1.51 -18.53 -10.54
CA LEU A 162 -2.47 -18.59 -11.67
C LEU A 162 -3.64 -19.53 -11.37
N GLU A 163 -3.35 -20.74 -10.88
CA GLU A 163 -4.36 -21.71 -10.51
C GLU A 163 -5.23 -21.20 -9.35
N ALA A 164 -4.64 -20.49 -8.39
CA ALA A 164 -5.36 -19.85 -7.30
C ALA A 164 -6.34 -18.79 -7.81
N VAL A 165 -5.93 -17.88 -8.70
CA VAL A 165 -6.85 -16.90 -9.32
C VAL A 165 -8.04 -17.61 -9.99
N ARG A 166 -7.76 -18.63 -10.81
CA ARG A 166 -8.79 -19.39 -11.54
C ARG A 166 -9.76 -20.13 -10.62
N LYS A 167 -9.24 -20.81 -9.60
CA LYS A 167 -10.08 -21.54 -8.65
C LYS A 167 -10.87 -20.59 -7.75
N LEU A 168 -10.24 -19.52 -7.25
CA LEU A 168 -10.92 -18.49 -6.46
C LEU A 168 -12.06 -17.83 -7.24
N TYR A 169 -11.91 -17.63 -8.55
CA TYR A 169 -13.00 -17.16 -9.41
C TYR A 169 -14.23 -18.08 -9.37
N LEU A 170 -14.02 -19.39 -9.33
CA LEU A 170 -15.09 -20.41 -9.29
C LEU A 170 -15.70 -20.61 -7.88
N THR A 171 -15.13 -20.05 -6.83
CA THR A 171 -15.66 -20.17 -5.46
C THR A 171 -16.95 -19.40 -5.25
N GLU A 172 -17.63 -19.62 -4.13
CA GLU A 172 -18.77 -18.80 -3.68
C GLU A 172 -18.38 -17.66 -2.73
N LEU A 173 -17.12 -17.19 -2.80
CA LEU A 173 -16.72 -16.03 -2.03
C LEU A 173 -17.60 -14.81 -2.37
N PRO A 174 -17.91 -13.97 -1.37
CA PRO A 174 -18.58 -12.68 -1.60
C PRO A 174 -17.88 -11.87 -2.71
N PRO A 175 -18.62 -11.16 -3.58
CA PRO A 175 -18.03 -10.42 -4.70
C PRO A 175 -16.98 -9.39 -4.27
N ASP A 176 -17.18 -8.72 -3.13
CA ASP A 176 -16.25 -7.75 -2.56
C ASP A 176 -14.94 -8.41 -2.12
N GLU A 177 -15.02 -9.63 -1.57
CA GLU A 177 -13.84 -10.41 -1.21
C GLU A 177 -13.08 -10.88 -2.45
N LYS A 178 -13.78 -11.35 -3.49
CA LYS A 178 -13.14 -11.70 -4.78
C LYS A 178 -12.48 -10.50 -5.43
N LEU A 179 -13.14 -9.35 -5.39
CA LEU A 179 -12.61 -8.10 -5.92
C LEU A 179 -11.30 -7.74 -5.23
N LYS A 180 -11.23 -7.78 -3.89
CA LYS A 180 -10.00 -7.54 -3.11
C LYS A 180 -8.88 -8.52 -3.48
N LEU A 181 -9.20 -9.80 -3.65
CA LEU A 181 -8.21 -10.82 -4.06
C LEU A 181 -7.68 -10.57 -5.47
N PHE A 182 -8.53 -10.21 -6.43
CA PHE A 182 -8.10 -9.96 -7.80
C PHE A 182 -7.41 -8.61 -7.97
N LEU A 183 -7.77 -7.60 -7.20
CA LEU A 183 -6.99 -6.35 -7.10
C LEU A 183 -5.59 -6.63 -6.54
N THR A 184 -5.47 -7.52 -5.56
CA THR A 184 -4.16 -7.96 -5.04
C THR A 184 -3.36 -8.69 -6.13
N ALA A 185 -4.00 -9.61 -6.87
CA ALA A 185 -3.36 -10.35 -7.95
C ALA A 185 -2.98 -9.47 -9.16
N LEU A 186 -3.64 -8.33 -9.38
CA LEU A 186 -3.24 -7.34 -10.37
C LEU A 186 -1.92 -6.66 -10.07
N ARG A 187 -1.44 -6.74 -8.82
CA ARG A 187 -0.11 -6.25 -8.39
C ARG A 187 0.97 -7.32 -8.45
N ASP A 188 0.64 -8.53 -8.93
CA ASP A 188 1.62 -9.62 -9.02
C ASP A 188 2.78 -9.22 -9.94
N ARG A 189 4.00 -9.64 -9.61
CA ARG A 189 5.17 -9.42 -10.45
C ARG A 189 5.06 -10.11 -11.81
N GLU A 190 4.33 -11.21 -11.87
CA GLU A 190 4.16 -12.01 -13.09
C GLU A 190 3.00 -11.50 -13.94
N ALA A 191 3.33 -11.16 -15.18
CA ALA A 191 2.41 -10.56 -16.12
C ALA A 191 1.19 -11.44 -16.45
N ASP A 192 1.40 -12.77 -16.45
CA ASP A 192 0.33 -13.74 -16.67
C ASP A 192 -0.68 -13.76 -15.52
N VAL A 193 -0.22 -13.64 -14.27
CA VAL A 193 -1.11 -13.60 -13.09
C VAL A 193 -1.96 -12.33 -13.12
N ARG A 194 -1.33 -11.17 -13.41
CA ARG A 194 -2.04 -9.90 -13.57
C ARG A 194 -3.11 -9.97 -14.66
N ALA A 195 -2.77 -10.52 -15.83
CA ALA A 195 -3.74 -10.65 -16.92
C ALA A 195 -4.88 -11.62 -16.59
N GLU A 196 -4.62 -12.70 -15.86
CA GLU A 196 -5.67 -13.60 -15.40
C GLU A 196 -6.60 -12.94 -14.37
N ALA A 197 -6.03 -12.15 -13.45
CA ALA A 197 -6.80 -11.35 -12.50
C ALA A 197 -7.71 -10.33 -13.20
N ALA A 198 -7.19 -9.65 -14.24
CA ALA A 198 -7.99 -8.75 -15.08
C ALA A 198 -9.19 -9.46 -15.71
N ARG A 199 -9.01 -10.68 -16.24
CA ARG A 199 -10.11 -11.49 -16.80
C ARG A 199 -11.11 -11.92 -15.73
N ALA A 200 -10.62 -12.32 -14.56
CA ALA A 200 -11.46 -12.71 -13.44
C ALA A 200 -12.38 -11.54 -13.00
N LEU A 201 -11.87 -10.30 -13.02
CA LEU A 201 -12.68 -9.09 -12.80
C LEU A 201 -13.75 -8.88 -13.88
N GLY A 202 -13.46 -9.19 -15.14
CA GLY A 202 -14.46 -9.25 -16.21
C GLY A 202 -15.61 -10.20 -15.89
N GLY A 203 -15.28 -11.38 -15.37
CA GLY A 203 -16.27 -12.35 -14.90
C GLY A 203 -17.09 -11.88 -13.68
N LEU A 204 -16.64 -10.85 -12.95
CA LEU A 204 -17.39 -10.19 -11.88
C LEU A 204 -18.27 -9.02 -12.37
N GLY A 205 -18.37 -8.79 -13.68
CA GLY A 205 -19.23 -7.76 -14.26
C GLY A 205 -18.51 -6.50 -14.71
N LEU A 206 -17.17 -6.52 -14.80
CA LEU A 206 -16.43 -5.43 -15.45
C LEU A 206 -16.76 -5.36 -16.95
N ASP A 207 -16.84 -4.16 -17.51
CA ASP A 207 -17.07 -3.96 -18.95
C ASP A 207 -16.04 -4.75 -19.78
N GLY A 208 -16.51 -5.42 -20.84
CA GLY A 208 -15.68 -6.33 -21.62
C GLY A 208 -14.51 -5.62 -22.33
N ALA A 209 -14.71 -4.39 -22.81
CA ALA A 209 -13.62 -3.63 -23.43
C ALA A 209 -12.62 -3.14 -22.38
N LEU A 210 -13.09 -2.75 -21.20
CA LEU A 210 -12.24 -2.43 -20.05
C LEU A 210 -11.40 -3.64 -19.63
N THR A 211 -12.01 -4.82 -19.47
CA THR A 211 -11.33 -6.08 -19.12
C THR A 211 -10.25 -6.45 -20.13
N GLU A 212 -10.56 -6.41 -21.44
CA GLU A 212 -9.61 -6.81 -22.48
C GLU A 212 -8.39 -5.88 -22.53
N ASN A 213 -8.61 -4.57 -22.41
CA ASN A 213 -7.49 -3.62 -22.38
C ASN A 213 -6.70 -3.70 -21.06
N LEU A 214 -7.35 -4.03 -19.95
CA LEU A 214 -6.65 -4.25 -18.68
C LEU A 214 -5.75 -5.49 -18.76
N ALA A 215 -6.24 -6.59 -19.33
CA ALA A 215 -5.44 -7.80 -19.54
C ALA A 215 -4.25 -7.56 -20.49
N LYS A 216 -4.43 -6.73 -21.53
CA LYS A 216 -3.34 -6.29 -22.42
C LYS A 216 -2.35 -5.39 -21.71
N ALA A 217 -2.82 -4.41 -20.93
CA ALA A 217 -1.96 -3.55 -20.11
C ALA A 217 -1.17 -4.34 -19.06
N ALA A 218 -1.68 -5.48 -18.61
CA ALA A 218 -0.99 -6.35 -17.66
C ALA A 218 0.12 -7.22 -18.29
N ARG A 219 -0.05 -7.70 -19.53
CA ARG A 219 0.82 -8.73 -20.15
C ARG A 219 1.59 -8.32 -21.41
N GLY A 220 1.13 -7.32 -22.15
CA GLY A 220 1.68 -6.97 -23.46
C GLY A 220 3.15 -6.54 -23.43
N ALA A 221 3.76 -6.40 -24.61
CA ALA A 221 5.01 -5.65 -24.72
C ALA A 221 4.81 -4.19 -24.30
N VAL A 222 5.86 -3.46 -23.91
CA VAL A 222 5.73 -2.08 -23.38
C VAL A 222 4.87 -1.19 -24.29
N ASP A 223 5.11 -1.19 -25.59
CA ASP A 223 4.33 -0.41 -26.56
C ASP A 223 2.85 -0.81 -26.59
N GLU A 224 2.56 -2.11 -26.54
CA GLU A 224 1.18 -2.63 -26.50
C GLU A 224 0.48 -2.23 -25.20
N ARG A 225 1.20 -2.27 -24.07
CA ARG A 225 0.69 -1.87 -22.75
C ARG A 225 0.34 -0.39 -22.74
N VAL A 226 1.20 0.47 -23.28
CA VAL A 226 0.96 1.91 -23.39
C VAL A 226 -0.26 2.21 -24.27
N VAL A 227 -0.40 1.51 -25.40
CA VAL A 227 -1.60 1.61 -26.25
C VAL A 227 -2.85 1.14 -25.50
N ALA A 228 -2.77 0.03 -24.76
CA ALA A 228 -3.88 -0.47 -23.96
C ALA A 228 -4.29 0.53 -22.87
N ILE A 229 -3.34 1.13 -22.14
CA ILE A 229 -3.61 2.19 -21.14
C ILE A 229 -4.28 3.40 -21.78
N THR A 230 -3.79 3.84 -22.94
CA THR A 230 -4.41 4.94 -23.69
C THR A 230 -5.86 4.62 -24.07
N ASN A 231 -6.13 3.37 -24.47
CA ASN A 231 -7.48 2.92 -24.76
C ASN A 231 -8.36 2.84 -23.50
N LEU A 232 -7.81 2.43 -22.35
CA LEU A 232 -8.51 2.44 -21.06
C LEU A 232 -9.07 3.84 -20.77
N GLY A 233 -8.28 4.90 -20.93
CA GLY A 233 -8.76 6.28 -20.74
C GLY A 233 -9.97 6.63 -21.63
N ARG A 234 -9.98 6.18 -22.90
CA ARG A 234 -11.13 6.41 -23.80
C ARG A 234 -12.38 5.60 -23.41
N ILE A 235 -12.19 4.40 -22.89
CA ILE A 235 -13.27 3.49 -22.46
C ILE A 235 -13.90 4.02 -21.18
N ILE A 236 -13.08 4.34 -20.17
CA ILE A 236 -13.48 4.83 -18.83
C ILE A 236 -14.47 6.00 -18.92
N ARG A 237 -14.28 6.93 -19.88
CA ARG A 237 -15.20 8.06 -20.12
C ARG A 237 -16.62 7.65 -20.49
N LYS A 238 -16.79 6.49 -21.12
CA LYS A 238 -18.07 5.99 -21.62
C LYS A 238 -18.78 5.08 -20.63
N LEU A 239 -18.09 4.65 -19.58
CA LEU A 239 -18.64 3.81 -18.54
C LEU A 239 -19.56 4.61 -17.61
N ASP A 240 -20.43 3.89 -16.90
CA ASP A 240 -21.19 4.45 -15.79
C ASP A 240 -20.26 4.87 -14.63
N LYS A 241 -20.83 5.57 -13.64
CA LYS A 241 -20.06 6.14 -12.52
C LYS A 241 -19.29 5.08 -11.73
N ALA A 242 -19.90 3.92 -11.48
CA ALA A 242 -19.30 2.86 -10.66
C ALA A 242 -18.14 2.19 -11.41
N GLN A 243 -18.37 1.79 -12.67
CA GLN A 243 -17.33 1.19 -13.50
C GLN A 243 -16.22 2.18 -13.85
N ARG A 244 -16.51 3.48 -13.98
CA ARG A 244 -15.51 4.53 -14.15
C ARG A 244 -14.58 4.61 -12.93
N ALA A 245 -15.15 4.71 -11.72
CA ALA A 245 -14.37 4.76 -10.49
C ALA A 245 -13.48 3.50 -10.34
N LEU A 246 -14.05 2.31 -10.59
CA LEU A 246 -13.30 1.06 -10.57
C LEU A 246 -12.19 1.04 -11.64
N GLY A 247 -12.47 1.48 -12.87
CA GLY A 247 -11.48 1.58 -13.94
C GLY A 247 -10.28 2.46 -13.56
N LEU A 248 -10.52 3.57 -12.86
CA LEU A 248 -9.46 4.42 -12.33
C LEU A 248 -8.70 3.76 -11.18
N GLN A 249 -9.39 3.08 -10.25
CA GLN A 249 -8.73 2.30 -9.20
C GLN A 249 -7.79 1.23 -9.78
N LEU A 250 -8.19 0.59 -10.88
CA LEU A 250 -7.38 -0.40 -11.58
C LEU A 250 -6.15 0.22 -12.25
N LEU A 251 -6.26 1.46 -12.75
CA LEU A 251 -5.11 2.17 -13.31
C LEU A 251 -4.07 2.56 -12.25
N ILE A 252 -4.48 2.81 -11.01
CA ILE A 252 -3.56 3.09 -9.89
C ILE A 252 -2.60 1.90 -9.68
N GLU A 253 -3.03 0.67 -9.97
CA GLU A 253 -2.18 -0.52 -9.80
C GLU A 253 -0.95 -0.55 -10.71
N PHE A 254 -0.96 0.23 -11.80
CA PHE A 254 0.21 0.38 -12.68
C PHE A 254 1.14 1.52 -12.25
N VAL A 255 0.82 2.27 -11.20
CA VAL A 255 1.63 3.38 -10.69
C VAL A 255 2.64 2.86 -9.67
N THR A 256 3.54 1.96 -10.06
CA THR A 256 4.51 1.35 -9.12
C THR A 256 5.93 1.50 -9.64
N ALA A 257 6.92 1.49 -8.74
CA ALA A 257 8.32 1.63 -9.11
C ALA A 257 8.88 0.40 -9.85
N SER A 258 8.21 -0.76 -9.76
CA SER A 258 8.59 -1.97 -10.50
C SER A 258 8.09 -1.98 -11.95
N GLU A 259 7.20 -1.07 -12.31
CA GLU A 259 6.68 -0.95 -13.67
C GLU A 259 7.62 -0.18 -14.59
N GLU A 260 7.42 -0.40 -15.89
CA GLU A 260 8.15 0.29 -16.95
C GLU A 260 7.75 1.77 -17.01
N LYS A 261 8.71 2.65 -17.29
CA LYS A 261 8.52 4.10 -17.19
C LYS A 261 7.35 4.58 -18.05
N GLU A 262 7.25 4.10 -19.27
CA GLU A 262 6.22 4.48 -20.23
C GLU A 262 4.82 4.05 -19.77
N VAL A 263 4.72 2.90 -19.09
CA VAL A 263 3.47 2.36 -18.53
C VAL A 263 3.01 3.23 -17.36
N VAL A 264 3.93 3.59 -16.46
CA VAL A 264 3.65 4.48 -15.32
C VAL A 264 3.21 5.86 -15.82
N LEU A 265 3.96 6.46 -16.75
CA LEU A 265 3.63 7.78 -17.32
C LEU A 265 2.29 7.76 -18.06
N GLY A 266 2.01 6.71 -18.83
CA GLY A 266 0.72 6.53 -19.48
C GLY A 266 -0.42 6.47 -18.46
N SER A 267 -0.23 5.75 -17.36
CA SER A 267 -1.23 5.58 -16.30
C SER A 267 -1.48 6.88 -15.55
N LEU A 268 -0.43 7.57 -15.12
CA LEU A 268 -0.51 8.91 -14.50
C LEU A 268 -1.19 9.93 -15.44
N GLY A 269 -0.87 9.86 -16.74
CA GLY A 269 -1.49 10.71 -17.75
C GLY A 269 -2.99 10.48 -17.89
N VAL A 270 -3.46 9.23 -17.86
CA VAL A 270 -4.90 8.93 -17.86
C VAL A 270 -5.53 9.41 -16.55
N LEU A 271 -4.94 9.08 -15.40
CA LEU A 271 -5.46 9.50 -14.10
C LEU A 271 -5.63 11.02 -14.01
N ALA A 272 -4.61 11.80 -14.37
CA ALA A 272 -4.68 13.26 -14.35
C ALA A 272 -5.81 13.83 -15.23
N ASN A 273 -6.13 13.19 -16.35
CA ASN A 273 -7.19 13.64 -17.25
C ASN A 273 -8.60 13.22 -16.80
N GLU A 274 -8.73 12.08 -16.14
CA GLU A 274 -10.04 11.51 -15.80
C GLU A 274 -10.50 11.86 -14.37
N LEU A 275 -9.59 12.11 -13.44
CA LEU A 275 -9.90 12.45 -12.04
C LEU A 275 -10.88 13.63 -11.90
N PRO A 276 -10.74 14.75 -12.65
CA PRO A 276 -11.67 15.89 -12.52
C PRO A 276 -13.11 15.56 -12.94
N THR A 277 -13.32 14.41 -13.60
CA THR A 277 -14.66 13.98 -14.07
C THR A 277 -15.39 13.10 -13.06
N LEU A 278 -14.77 12.78 -11.92
CA LEU A 278 -15.38 12.01 -10.84
C LEU A 278 -16.18 12.91 -9.90
N GLU A 279 -17.35 12.43 -9.50
CA GLU A 279 -18.19 13.13 -8.51
C GLU A 279 -17.67 12.98 -7.08
N ASN A 280 -16.96 11.87 -6.80
CA ASN A 280 -16.34 11.61 -5.51
C ASN A 280 -14.92 11.08 -5.75
N THR A 281 -13.93 11.87 -5.37
CA THR A 281 -12.52 11.51 -5.47
C THR A 281 -11.96 10.94 -4.17
N ALA A 282 -12.64 11.11 -3.02
CA ALA A 282 -12.09 10.81 -1.69
C ALA A 282 -11.55 9.37 -1.57
N ASP A 283 -12.31 8.38 -2.05
CA ASP A 283 -11.94 6.95 -2.00
C ASP A 283 -10.69 6.63 -2.84
N ILE A 284 -10.46 7.41 -3.90
CA ILE A 284 -9.36 7.22 -4.84
C ILE A 284 -8.14 8.03 -4.41
N SER A 285 -8.35 9.24 -3.90
CA SER A 285 -7.31 10.21 -3.52
C SER A 285 -6.31 9.61 -2.54
N GLY A 286 -6.77 8.98 -1.46
CA GLY A 286 -5.88 8.39 -0.44
C GLY A 286 -4.99 7.28 -1.01
N ARG A 287 -5.58 6.39 -1.80
CA ARG A 287 -4.85 5.29 -2.42
C ARG A 287 -3.86 5.77 -3.47
N LEU A 288 -4.28 6.69 -4.34
CA LEU A 288 -3.43 7.25 -5.38
C LEU A 288 -2.29 8.07 -4.78
N HIS A 289 -2.56 8.89 -3.76
CA HIS A 289 -1.55 9.64 -3.02
C HIS A 289 -0.47 8.72 -2.49
N LYS A 290 -0.84 7.69 -1.71
CA LYS A 290 0.12 6.70 -1.19
C LYS A 290 0.98 6.10 -2.32
N GLN A 291 0.33 5.69 -3.40
CA GLN A 291 0.98 5.02 -4.52
C GLN A 291 1.96 5.95 -5.27
N VAL A 292 1.61 7.24 -5.43
CA VAL A 292 2.48 8.25 -6.04
C VAL A 292 3.66 8.61 -5.12
N ILE A 293 3.45 8.71 -3.81
CA ILE A 293 4.54 8.95 -2.85
C ILE A 293 5.55 7.80 -2.89
N GLU A 294 5.10 6.55 -2.82
CA GLU A 294 5.98 5.37 -2.92
C GLU A 294 6.76 5.36 -4.25
N LEU A 295 6.11 5.70 -5.37
CA LEU A 295 6.78 5.82 -6.66
C LEU A 295 7.87 6.90 -6.67
N LEU A 296 7.54 8.09 -6.16
CA LEU A 296 8.44 9.24 -6.17
C LEU A 296 9.62 9.07 -5.22
N GLN A 297 9.46 8.33 -4.11
CA GLN A 297 10.57 7.99 -3.22
C GLN A 297 11.67 7.18 -3.93
N VAL A 298 11.30 6.35 -4.91
CA VAL A 298 12.25 5.49 -5.64
C VAL A 298 12.75 6.17 -6.92
N ARG A 299 11.90 6.93 -7.62
CA ARG A 299 12.18 7.44 -8.98
C ARG A 299 11.71 8.88 -9.21
N PHE A 300 11.98 9.77 -8.26
CA PHE A 300 11.52 11.18 -8.27
C PHE A 300 11.66 11.89 -9.64
N SER A 301 12.88 11.99 -10.16
CA SER A 301 13.21 12.76 -11.37
C SER A 301 12.58 12.21 -12.67
N GLN A 302 11.98 11.03 -12.65
CA GLN A 302 11.32 10.44 -13.81
C GLN A 302 9.83 10.79 -13.88
N TYR A 303 9.21 11.12 -12.74
CA TYR A 303 7.75 11.17 -12.62
C TYR A 303 7.20 12.44 -11.96
N ASP A 304 8.04 13.35 -11.47
CA ASP A 304 7.65 14.58 -10.78
C ASP A 304 6.66 15.45 -11.60
N ASP A 305 6.94 15.66 -12.88
CA ASP A 305 6.06 16.43 -13.78
C ASP A 305 4.69 15.76 -13.99
N ALA A 306 4.66 14.43 -14.09
CA ALA A 306 3.42 13.68 -14.24
C ALA A 306 2.61 13.65 -12.93
N ALA A 307 3.29 13.45 -11.80
CA ALA A 307 2.71 13.50 -10.47
C ALA A 307 2.10 14.87 -10.18
N ARG A 308 2.76 15.98 -10.57
CA ARG A 308 2.20 17.33 -10.42
C ARG A 308 0.86 17.49 -11.14
N LYS A 309 0.72 16.94 -12.34
CA LYS A 309 -0.56 16.96 -13.08
C LYS A 309 -1.65 16.16 -12.37
N VAL A 310 -1.29 15.01 -11.79
CA VAL A 310 -2.22 14.22 -10.98
C VAL A 310 -2.66 14.99 -9.74
N TYR A 311 -1.74 15.59 -8.99
CA TYR A 311 -2.10 16.37 -7.81
C TYR A 311 -2.93 17.60 -8.16
N ALA A 312 -2.63 18.31 -9.25
CA ALA A 312 -3.48 19.40 -9.72
C ALA A 312 -4.93 18.94 -9.95
N ALA A 313 -5.12 17.77 -10.60
CA ALA A 313 -6.44 17.18 -10.79
C ALA A 313 -7.11 16.74 -9.48
N LEU A 314 -6.34 16.23 -8.51
CA LEU A 314 -6.86 15.90 -7.17
C LEU A 314 -7.31 17.16 -6.41
N PHE A 315 -6.54 18.25 -6.49
CA PHE A 315 -6.86 19.53 -5.88
C PHE A 315 -8.12 20.20 -6.46
N GLU A 316 -8.41 19.96 -7.74
CA GLU A 316 -9.67 20.38 -8.35
C GLU A 316 -10.89 19.64 -7.78
N GLY A 317 -10.70 18.38 -7.37
CA GLY A 317 -11.75 17.56 -6.78
C GLY A 317 -12.01 17.86 -5.30
N ASP A 318 -10.97 17.76 -4.46
CA ASP A 318 -11.07 18.00 -3.02
C ASP A 318 -9.77 18.60 -2.47
N ARG A 319 -9.72 19.94 -2.39
CA ARG A 319 -8.54 20.67 -1.93
C ARG A 319 -8.18 20.33 -0.49
N GLU A 320 -9.16 20.26 0.41
CA GLU A 320 -8.92 20.13 1.84
C GLU A 320 -8.32 18.76 2.17
N VAL A 321 -8.89 17.69 1.61
CA VAL A 321 -8.40 16.32 1.80
C VAL A 321 -6.98 16.18 1.22
N VAL A 322 -6.73 16.71 0.02
CA VAL A 322 -5.41 16.60 -0.63
C VAL A 322 -4.35 17.38 0.14
N SER A 323 -4.66 18.59 0.60
CA SER A 323 -3.77 19.37 1.47
C SER A 323 -3.44 18.61 2.76
N GLY A 324 -4.44 18.03 3.43
CA GLY A 324 -4.23 17.23 4.64
C GLY A 324 -3.27 16.06 4.41
N MET A 325 -3.46 15.30 3.32
CA MET A 325 -2.57 14.19 2.97
C MET A 325 -1.14 14.65 2.67
N LEU A 326 -0.97 15.75 1.94
CA LEU A 326 0.35 16.29 1.61
C LEU A 326 1.09 16.79 2.86
N VAL A 327 0.39 17.48 3.77
CA VAL A 327 0.97 17.95 5.04
C VAL A 327 1.49 16.76 5.86
N LEU A 328 0.67 15.71 6.03
CA LEU A 328 1.11 14.50 6.73
C LEU A 328 2.34 13.86 6.08
N SER A 329 2.36 13.76 4.74
CA SER A 329 3.49 13.17 4.03
C SER A 329 4.76 14.03 4.03
N VAL A 330 4.67 15.35 4.17
CA VAL A 330 5.86 16.22 4.33
C VAL A 330 6.65 15.83 5.59
N ASP A 331 5.94 15.49 6.67
CA ASP A 331 6.55 15.10 7.94
C ASP A 331 7.13 13.67 7.89
N GLU A 332 6.48 12.77 7.16
CA GLU A 332 6.91 11.36 7.04
C GLU A 332 8.05 11.13 6.04
N VAL A 333 8.17 11.97 5.00
CA VAL A 333 9.15 11.76 3.92
C VAL A 333 10.54 12.21 4.35
N SER A 334 11.51 11.29 4.31
CA SER A 334 12.92 11.56 4.58
C SER A 334 13.67 12.16 3.38
N HIS A 335 13.20 11.92 2.16
CA HIS A 335 13.86 12.37 0.92
C HIS A 335 13.67 13.88 0.70
N PRO A 336 14.75 14.70 0.72
CA PRO A 336 14.62 16.17 0.68
C PRO A 336 13.93 16.70 -0.58
N GLU A 337 14.29 16.18 -1.77
CA GLU A 337 13.68 16.63 -3.04
C GLU A 337 12.18 16.35 -3.09
N LEU A 338 11.74 15.17 -2.65
CA LEU A 338 10.32 14.82 -2.58
C LEU A 338 9.61 15.70 -1.56
N ARG A 339 10.16 15.87 -0.35
CA ARG A 339 9.57 16.79 0.66
C ARG A 339 9.36 18.18 0.07
N PHE A 340 10.35 18.68 -0.66
CA PHE A 340 10.30 20.00 -1.26
C PHE A 340 9.30 20.08 -2.43
N PHE A 341 9.17 19.01 -3.21
CA PHE A 341 8.11 18.86 -4.19
C PHE A 341 6.71 18.92 -3.54
N LEU A 342 6.47 18.21 -2.43
CA LEU A 342 5.19 18.24 -1.73
C LEU A 342 4.87 19.64 -1.18
N LEU A 343 5.85 20.32 -0.59
CA LEU A 343 5.72 21.72 -0.16
C LEU A 343 5.37 22.65 -1.34
N SER A 344 5.98 22.42 -2.51
CA SER A 344 5.65 23.18 -3.72
C SER A 344 4.20 22.97 -4.16
N LEU A 345 3.66 21.77 -4.02
CA LEU A 345 2.26 21.47 -4.37
C LEU A 345 1.29 22.17 -3.40
N ILE A 346 1.55 22.09 -2.09
CA ILE A 346 0.73 22.78 -1.08
C ILE A 346 0.72 24.28 -1.35
N THR A 347 1.88 24.88 -1.59
CA THR A 347 2.00 26.32 -1.82
C THR A 347 1.38 26.79 -3.15
N GLU A 348 1.42 25.96 -4.19
CA GLU A 348 0.83 26.24 -5.50
C GLU A 348 -0.71 26.21 -5.45
N HIS A 349 -1.29 25.26 -4.72
CA HIS A 349 -2.73 24.99 -4.76
C HIS A 349 -3.52 25.43 -3.51
N ASP A 350 -2.88 25.53 -2.35
CA ASP A 350 -3.53 25.84 -1.08
C ASP A 350 -2.63 26.67 -0.13
N LEU A 351 -2.55 27.97 -0.42
CA LEU A 351 -1.80 28.93 0.40
C LEU A 351 -2.30 29.01 1.85
N ALA A 352 -3.55 28.60 2.13
CA ALA A 352 -4.08 28.59 3.48
C ALA A 352 -3.42 27.47 4.31
N SER A 353 -3.40 26.24 3.80
CA SER A 353 -2.66 25.13 4.43
C SER A 353 -1.14 25.40 4.51
N ALA A 354 -0.57 26.08 3.52
CA ALA A 354 0.83 26.52 3.55
C ALA A 354 1.17 27.47 4.72
N SER A 355 0.17 28.14 5.31
CA SER A 355 0.36 29.05 6.43
C SER A 355 0.40 28.36 7.81
N ALA A 356 0.26 27.03 7.85
CA ALA A 356 0.42 26.28 9.08
C ALA A 356 1.87 26.39 9.59
N PRO A 357 2.11 26.61 10.90
CA PRO A 357 3.46 26.81 11.44
C PRO A 357 4.45 25.68 11.10
N GLY A 358 3.99 24.42 11.16
CA GLY A 358 4.82 23.27 10.78
C GLY A 358 5.25 23.30 9.32
N VAL A 359 4.36 23.70 8.41
CA VAL A 359 4.65 23.81 6.97
C VAL A 359 5.61 24.98 6.71
N ILE A 360 5.43 26.13 7.38
CA ILE A 360 6.34 27.27 7.28
C ILE A 360 7.75 26.91 7.72
N ALA A 361 7.89 26.20 8.86
CA ALA A 361 9.18 25.75 9.35
C ALA A 361 9.89 24.85 8.32
N GLN A 362 9.16 23.90 7.72
CA GLN A 362 9.68 23.03 6.66
C GLN A 362 10.03 23.80 5.38
N LEU A 363 9.25 24.82 4.99
CA LEU A 363 9.55 25.70 3.85
C LEU A 363 10.87 26.46 4.05
N ILE A 364 11.05 27.08 5.22
CA ILE A 364 12.27 27.81 5.56
C ILE A 364 13.48 26.86 5.54
N GLN A 365 13.34 25.69 6.19
CA GLN A 365 14.39 24.68 6.20
C GLN A 365 14.76 24.19 4.79
N GLY A 366 13.76 23.97 3.93
CA GLY A 366 13.97 23.57 2.54
C GLY A 366 14.70 24.62 1.71
N LEU A 367 14.34 25.90 1.85
CA LEU A 367 14.99 27.00 1.12
C LEU A 367 16.45 27.22 1.54
N CYS A 368 16.84 26.90 2.78
CA CYS A 368 18.24 26.96 3.20
C CYS A 368 19.15 25.99 2.43
N HIS A 369 18.59 24.93 1.83
CA HIS A 369 19.35 23.87 1.18
C HIS A 369 19.04 23.71 -0.32
N GLY A 370 18.00 24.37 -0.83
CA GLY A 370 17.56 24.26 -2.22
C GLY A 370 18.35 25.15 -3.19
N SER A 371 18.19 24.87 -4.49
CA SER A 371 18.81 25.64 -5.58
C SER A 371 17.81 26.64 -6.17
N GLU A 372 18.22 27.89 -6.41
CA GLU A 372 17.36 28.91 -7.03
C GLU A 372 16.91 28.57 -8.47
N LEU A 373 17.63 27.64 -9.12
CA LEU A 373 17.28 27.13 -10.44
C LEU A 373 16.19 26.04 -10.40
N ASP A 374 15.89 25.50 -9.22
CA ASP A 374 14.88 24.47 -9.03
C ASP A 374 13.47 25.06 -9.05
N ARG A 375 12.56 24.43 -9.78
CA ARG A 375 11.16 24.89 -9.90
C ARG A 375 10.43 24.88 -8.57
N ASN A 376 10.63 23.85 -7.74
CA ASN A 376 10.03 23.75 -6.42
C ASN A 376 10.55 24.88 -5.52
N PHE A 377 11.83 25.25 -5.67
CA PHE A 377 12.41 26.38 -4.95
C PHE A 377 11.71 27.68 -5.25
N GLN A 378 11.53 27.97 -6.53
CA GLN A 378 10.88 29.20 -6.97
C GLN A 378 9.43 29.27 -6.46
N ALA A 379 8.70 28.14 -6.50
CA ALA A 379 7.34 28.06 -5.98
C ALA A 379 7.29 28.32 -4.46
N CYS A 380 8.11 27.63 -3.68
CA CYS A 380 8.19 27.78 -2.22
C CYS A 380 8.62 29.19 -1.80
N SER A 381 9.63 29.76 -2.48
CA SER A 381 10.13 31.11 -2.23
C SER A 381 9.06 32.16 -2.53
N ALA A 382 8.39 32.06 -3.69
CA ALA A 382 7.28 32.95 -4.05
C ALA A 382 6.13 32.86 -3.03
N ALA A 383 5.84 31.67 -2.51
CA ALA A 383 4.80 31.46 -1.52
C ALA A 383 5.13 32.09 -0.17
N LEU A 384 6.36 31.94 0.34
CA LEU A 384 6.78 32.63 1.56
C LEU A 384 6.68 34.15 1.43
N ASN A 385 7.09 34.70 0.27
CA ASN A 385 6.93 36.12 -0.01
C ASN A 385 5.46 36.57 0.03
N ARG A 386 4.53 35.72 -0.43
CA ARG A 386 3.08 36.00 -0.38
C ARG A 386 2.49 35.85 1.02
N LEU A 387 3.05 34.97 1.85
CA LEU A 387 2.63 34.80 3.25
C LEU A 387 3.06 35.99 4.13
N GLY A 388 4.16 36.66 3.77
CA GLY A 388 4.60 37.90 4.41
C GLY A 388 4.85 37.72 5.91
N GLU A 389 4.25 38.58 6.74
CA GLU A 389 4.42 38.55 8.21
C GLU A 389 4.00 37.21 8.84
N LYS A 390 3.09 36.47 8.22
CA LYS A 390 2.68 35.15 8.72
C LYS A 390 3.81 34.12 8.74
N ALA A 391 4.87 34.34 7.96
CA ALA A 391 6.03 33.46 7.90
C ALA A 391 7.09 33.76 8.98
N VAL A 392 6.92 34.81 9.79
CA VAL A 392 7.93 35.31 10.76
C VAL A 392 7.59 34.93 12.21
N LEU A 393 6.42 34.33 12.44
CA LEU A 393 5.93 33.86 13.75
C LEU A 393 6.30 32.40 13.98
#